data_AF-A0AAW0M431-F1
#
_entry.id   AF-A0AAW0M431-F1
#
_cell.length_a   1.000
_cell.length_b   1.000
_cell.length_c   1.000
_cell.angle_alpha   90.00
_cell.angle_beta   90.00
_cell.angle_gamma   90.00
#
_symmetry.space_group_name_H-M   'P 1'
#
loop_
_entity.id
_entity.type
_entity.pdbx_description
1 polymer ?
#
loop_
_entity_poly.entity_id
_entity_poly.type
_entity_poly.pdbx_seq_one_letter_code
_entity_poly.pdbx_strand_id
1 'polypeptide(L)' 'MAINQHQKLNSYNEFVLNDPQGIELWKVQTNGSKPSCIAMLANGNLVIRDKYNNPIWESFKEPTDTILPGDTTQA' A
#
# COMPACT_ATOMS: atom_id res chain seq x y z
N MET A 1 0.91 -15.05 10.10
CA MET A 1 1.59 -14.65 8.86
C MET A 1 2.65 -13.63 9.27
N ALA A 2 3.92 -14.03 9.29
CA ALA A 2 5.00 -13.18 9.81
C ALA A 2 5.53 -12.28 8.69
N ILE A 3 5.29 -10.98 8.78
CA ILE A 3 5.76 -10.01 7.78
C ILE A 3 7.14 -9.52 8.21
N ASN A 4 8.18 -10.34 7.99
CA ASN A 4 9.58 -9.92 8.12
C ASN A 4 10.05 -9.27 6.81
N GLN A 5 9.41 -8.17 6.41
CA GLN A 5 9.77 -7.45 5.19
C GLN A 5 10.07 -5.98 5.48
N HIS A 6 11.26 -5.54 5.07
CA HIS A 6 11.80 -4.22 5.32
C HIS A 6 11.14 -3.18 4.41
N GLN A 7 9.96 -2.70 4.82
CA GLN A 7 9.28 -1.59 4.19
C GLN A 7 10.09 -0.31 4.44
N LYS A 8 10.47 0.41 3.38
CA LYS A 8 11.26 1.64 3.48
C LYS A 8 10.72 2.70 2.52
N LEU A 9 10.83 3.97 2.91
CA LEU A 9 10.67 5.09 1.98
C LEU A 9 11.98 5.28 1.21
N ASN A 10 11.92 5.28 -0.12
CA ASN A 10 13.09 5.57 -0.96
C ASN A 10 13.40 7.09 -0.98
N SER A 11 14.47 7.49 -1.65
CA SER A 11 14.87 8.91 -1.79
C SER A 11 13.86 9.79 -2.54
N TYR A 12 12.86 9.18 -3.19
CA TYR A 12 11.76 9.84 -3.87
C TYR A 12 10.49 9.92 -3.01
N ASN A 13 10.59 9.54 -1.73
CA ASN A 13 9.48 9.38 -0.80
C ASN A 13 8.45 8.35 -1.30
N GLU A 14 8.84 7.39 -2.13
CA GLU A 14 7.94 6.32 -2.56
C GLU A 14 8.02 5.17 -1.56
N PHE A 15 6.90 4.47 -1.39
CA PHE A 15 6.86 3.29 -0.57
C PHE A 15 7.26 2.08 -1.41
N VAL A 16 8.40 1.48 -1.05
CA VAL A 16 9.00 0.38 -1.79
C VAL A 16 9.14 -0.84 -0.90
N LEU A 17 8.92 -2.00 -1.50
CA LEU A 17 9.25 -3.29 -0.93
C LEU A 17 10.53 -3.77 -1.59
N ASN A 18 11.56 -4.01 -0.78
CA ASN A 18 12.82 -4.56 -1.25
C ASN A 18 13.02 -5.99 -0.74
N ASP A 19 13.72 -6.82 -1.50
CA ASP A 19 14.26 -8.09 -1.02
C ASP A 19 15.38 -7.86 0.01
N PRO A 20 15.87 -8.91 0.70
CA PRO A 20 16.98 -8.78 1.66
C PRO A 20 18.29 -8.28 1.05
N GLN A 21 18.46 -8.36 -0.28
CA GLN A 21 19.62 -7.87 -1.01
C GLN A 21 19.45 -6.40 -1.44
N GLY A 22 18.28 -5.79 -1.18
CA GLY A 22 17.95 -4.41 -1.51
C GLY A 22 17.34 -4.21 -2.91
N ILE A 23 16.94 -5.29 -3.60
CA ILE A 23 16.29 -5.22 -4.91
C ILE A 23 14.81 -4.83 -4.73
N GLU A 24 14.35 -3.80 -5.43
CA GLU A 24 12.94 -3.38 -5.44
C GLU A 24 12.06 -4.47 -6.09
N LEU A 25 11.15 -5.04 -5.28
CA LEU A 25 10.17 -6.03 -5.69
C LEU A 25 8.83 -5.40 -6.06
N TRP A 26 8.48 -4.30 -5.39
CA TRP A 26 7.22 -3.59 -5.59
C TRP A 26 7.32 -2.15 -5.12
N LYS A 27 6.54 -1.26 -5.75
CA LYS A 27 6.37 0.12 -5.31
C LYS A 27 4.94 0.58 -5.50
N VAL A 28 4.52 1.51 -4.64
CA VAL A 28 3.22 2.17 -4.77
C VAL A 28 3.24 3.09 -5.99
N GLN A 29 2.29 2.90 -6.90
CA GLN A 29 2.08 3.84 -8.00
C GLN A 29 1.31 5.05 -7.49
N THR A 30 1.98 6.19 -7.39
CA THR A 30 1.39 7.38 -6.78
C THR A 30 0.87 8.42 -7.78
N ASN A 31 0.94 8.16 -9.09
CA ASN A 31 0.50 9.07 -10.16
C ASN A 31 0.93 10.55 -9.96
N GLY A 32 2.14 10.77 -9.43
CA GLY A 32 2.70 12.09 -9.16
C GLY A 32 2.35 12.70 -7.78
N SER A 33 1.50 12.04 -6.99
CA SER A 33 1.26 12.40 -5.60
C SER A 33 2.40 11.91 -4.71
N LYS A 34 2.82 12.71 -3.73
CA LYS A 34 3.86 12.30 -2.76
C LYS A 34 3.20 11.78 -1.50
N PRO A 35 3.49 10.55 -1.05
CA PRO A 35 2.92 10.03 0.18
C PRO A 35 3.54 10.76 1.38
N SER A 36 2.70 10.99 2.37
CA SER A 36 3.05 11.73 3.59
C SER A 36 2.84 10.88 4.84
N CYS A 37 1.87 9.97 4.81
CA CYS A 37 1.57 9.07 5.91
C CYS A 37 1.01 7.74 5.43
N ILE A 38 1.13 6.75 6.32
CA ILE A 38 0.59 5.41 6.17
C ILE A 38 -0.27 5.17 7.41
N ALA A 39 -1.49 4.69 7.22
CA ALA A 39 -2.42 4.41 8.31
C ALA A 39 -3.15 3.09 8.08
N MET A 40 -3.35 2.33 9.17
CA MET A 40 -4.26 1.19 9.17
C MET A 40 -5.62 1.65 9.69
N LEU A 41 -6.66 1.51 8.87
CA LEU A 41 -8.02 1.83 9.26
C LEU A 41 -8.60 0.73 10.15
N ALA A 42 -9.66 1.03 10.90
CA ALA A 42 -10.30 0.09 11.82
C ALA A 42 -10.83 -1.19 11.13
N ASN A 43 -11.11 -1.11 9.82
CA ASN A 43 -11.53 -2.25 9.00
C ASN A 43 -10.36 -3.07 8.42
N GLY A 44 -9.12 -2.76 8.78
CA GLY A 44 -7.93 -3.46 8.30
C GLY A 44 -7.38 -2.96 6.96
N ASN A 45 -8.01 -1.95 6.32
CA ASN A 45 -7.48 -1.36 5.10
C ASN A 45 -6.23 -0.53 5.40
N LEU A 46 -5.11 -0.88 4.76
CA LEU A 46 -3.88 -0.09 4.80
C LEU A 46 -3.98 1.01 3.74
N VAL A 47 -3.93 2.26 4.18
CA VAL A 47 -4.05 3.43 3.30
C VAL A 47 -2.79 4.28 3.34
N ILE A 48 -2.40 4.76 2.17
CA ILE A 48 -1.30 5.72 2.00
C ILE A 48 -1.91 7.03 1.52
N ARG A 49 -1.58 8.14 2.19
CA ARG A 49 -2.19 9.43 1.90
C ARG A 49 -1.17 10.51 1.57
N ASP A 50 -1.59 11.45 0.73
CA ASP A 50 -0.81 12.66 0.46
C ASP A 50 -0.88 13.63 1.65
N LYS A 51 -0.13 14.74 1.56
CA LYS A 51 -0.11 15.79 2.59
C LYS A 51 -1.45 16.50 2.78
N TYR A 52 -2.40 16.34 1.85
CA TYR A 52 -3.76 16.86 1.89
C TYR A 52 -4.76 15.82 2.40
N ASN A 53 -4.27 14.69 2.92
CA ASN A 53 -5.07 13.57 3.43
C ASN A 53 -5.88 12.80 2.37
N ASN A 54 -5.60 13.01 1.07
CA ASN A 54 -6.21 12.25 -0.02
C ASN A 54 -5.60 10.84 -0.08
N PRO A 55 -6.41 9.78 -0.26
CA PRO A 55 -5.89 8.44 -0.46
C PRO A 55 -5.19 8.34 -1.82
N ILE A 56 -3.90 7.98 -1.81
CA ILE A 56 -3.10 7.71 -3.00
C ILE A 56 -3.15 6.22 -3.34
N TRP A 57 -3.18 5.36 -2.31
CA TRP A 57 -3.22 3.90 -2.45
C TRP A 57 -3.97 3.27 -1.28
N GLU A 58 -4.64 2.15 -1.54
CA GLU A 58 -5.41 1.38 -0.54
C GLU A 58 -5.26 -0.11 -0.81
N SER A 59 -4.97 -0.91 0.22
CA SER A 59 -4.79 -2.36 0.06
C SER A 59 -6.03 -3.07 -0.46
N PHE A 60 -7.22 -2.54 -0.17
CA PHE A 60 -8.48 -3.16 -0.62
C PHE A 60 -8.84 -2.81 -2.07
N LYS A 61 -8.16 -1.83 -2.68
CA LYS A 61 -8.36 -1.48 -4.11
C LYS A 61 -7.53 -2.34 -5.06
N GLU A 62 -6.54 -3.05 -4.54
CA GLU A 62 -5.77 -4.06 -5.27
C GLU A 62 -6.06 -5.44 -4.67
N PRO A 63 -7.23 -6.03 -4.99
CA PRO A 63 -7.59 -7.33 -4.45
C PRO A 63 -6.57 -8.37 -4.92
N THR A 64 -5.72 -8.82 -4.01
CA THR A 64 -4.84 -9.97 -4.22
C THR A 64 -5.56 -11.18 -3.65
N ASP A 65 -6.32 -11.86 -4.52
CA ASP A 65 -6.86 -13.23 -4.37
C ASP A 65 -7.65 -13.61 -3.10
N THR A 66 -7.96 -12.66 -2.22
CA THR A 66 -8.78 -12.94 -1.03
C THR A 66 -10.11 -12.21 -1.14
N ILE A 67 -11.13 -12.92 -1.63
CA ILE A 67 -12.52 -12.48 -1.54
C ILE A 67 -12.90 -12.48 -0.05
N LEU A 68 -13.23 -11.32 0.50
CA LEU A 68 -13.76 -11.23 1.86
C LEU A 68 -15.28 -11.47 1.83
N PRO A 69 -15.86 -12.10 2.87
CA PRO A 69 -17.31 -12.23 2.96
C PRO A 69 -17.99 -10.85 2.97
N GLY A 70 -18.64 -10.48 1.85
CA GLY A 70 -19.27 -9.18 1.65
C GLY A 70 -18.90 -8.46 0.35
N ASP A 71 -17.91 -8.95 -0.40
CA ASP A 71 -17.57 -8.41 -1.72
C ASP A 71 -18.65 -8.77 -2.75
N THR A 72 -19.60 -7.86 -2.96
CA THR A 72 -20.57 -7.94 -4.07
C THR A 72 -19.96 -7.31 -5.33
N THR A 73 -19.01 -7.98 -5.97
CA THR A 73 -18.72 -7.69 -7.38
C THR A 73 -19.82 -8.30 -8.23
N GLN A 74 -20.70 -7.43 -8.74
CA GLN A 74 -21.70 -7.77 -9.74
C GLN A 74 -20.98 -8.18 -11.04
N ALA A 75 -21.39 -9.30 -11.62
CA ALA A 75 -20.89 -9.85 -12.88
C ALA A 75 -21.23 -8.94 -14.08
#